data_AF-A0A6G3X7D4-F1
#
_entry.id   AF-A0A6G3X7D4-F1
#
_cell.length_a   1.000
_cell.length_b   1.000
_cell.length_c   1.000
_cell.angle_alpha   90.00
_cell.angle_beta   90.00
_cell.angle_gamma   90.00
#
_symmetry.space_group_name_H-M   'P 1'
#
loop_
_entity.id
_entity.type
_entity.pdbx_description
1 polymer ?
#
loop_
_entity_poly.entity_id
_entity_poly.type
_entity_poly.pdbx_seq_one_letter_code
_entity_poly.pdbx_strand_id
1 'polypeptide(L)' 'DLAVELGLDGIIATNTTIAREGLGLKSAPDLVGETGGLSGAPLKERSLEVLSRLYARVGDRITLVGVGGVENAEDAWQR' A
#
# COMPACT_ATOMS: atom_id res chain seq x y z
N ASP A 1 9.14 -12.10 -7.78
CA ASP A 1 10.02 -13.08 -8.45
C ASP A 1 11.11 -12.38 -9.20
N LEU A 2 10.79 -11.63 -10.24
CA LEU A 2 11.77 -10.82 -10.98
C LEU A 2 12.68 -9.97 -10.08
N ALA A 3 12.13 -9.30 -9.07
CA ALA A 3 12.92 -8.50 -8.12
C ALA A 3 13.98 -9.33 -7.37
N VAL A 4 13.68 -10.61 -7.06
CA VAL A 4 14.61 -11.53 -6.39
C VAL A 4 15.66 -12.02 -7.39
N GLU A 5 15.22 -12.38 -8.60
CA GLU A 5 16.09 -12.87 -9.67
C GLU A 5 17.11 -11.83 -10.11
N LEU A 6 16.71 -10.56 -10.14
CA LEU A 6 17.59 -9.44 -10.49
C LEU A 6 18.44 -8.93 -9.31
N GLY A 7 18.22 -9.44 -8.10
CA GLY A 7 18.94 -8.99 -6.91
C GLY A 7 18.66 -7.53 -6.55
N LEU A 8 17.41 -7.07 -6.66
CA LEU A 8 17.03 -5.71 -6.26
C LEU A 8 17.12 -5.55 -4.74
N ASP A 9 17.55 -4.37 -4.29
CA ASP A 9 17.75 -4.08 -2.86
C ASP A 9 16.44 -4.01 -2.06
N GLY A 10 15.34 -3.59 -2.70
CA GLY A 10 14.09 -3.39 -2.00
C GLY A 10 12.86 -3.10 -2.88
N ILE A 11 11.70 -3.15 -2.25
CA ILE A 11 10.40 -2.80 -2.81
C ILE A 11 9.69 -1.81 -1.88
N ILE A 12 9.18 -0.72 -2.45
CA ILE A 12 8.29 0.21 -1.75
C ILE A 12 6.85 -0.18 -2.07
N ALA A 13 6.06 -0.49 -1.04
CA ALA A 13 4.68 -0.92 -1.19
C ALA A 13 3.78 -0.17 -0.19
N THR A 14 2.82 0.67 -0.60
CA THR A 14 2.28 0.87 -1.94
C THR A 14 2.33 2.33 -2.40
N ASN A 15 2.24 2.52 -3.72
CA ASN A 15 1.86 3.80 -4.29
C ASN A 15 0.36 4.07 -4.03
N THR A 16 -0.13 5.19 -4.55
CA THR A 16 -1.54 5.57 -4.60
C THR A 16 -2.40 4.55 -5.37
N THR A 17 -3.72 4.62 -5.19
CA THR A 17 -4.68 3.76 -5.91
C THR A 17 -5.65 4.57 -6.76
N ILE A 18 -6.03 4.00 -7.92
CA ILE A 18 -7.14 4.51 -8.73
C ILE A 18 -8.49 3.92 -8.30
N ALA A 19 -8.48 2.91 -7.44
CA ALA A 19 -9.70 2.35 -6.89
C ALA A 19 -10.42 3.38 -6.00
N ARG A 20 -11.75 3.29 -5.96
CA ARG A 20 -12.63 4.13 -5.13
C ARG A 20 -13.64 3.27 -4.37
N GLU A 21 -14.09 2.19 -4.98
CA GLU A 21 -15.02 1.24 -4.38
C GLU A 21 -14.41 0.52 -3.17
N GLY A 22 -15.23 0.31 -2.13
CA GLY A 22 -14.83 -0.43 -0.92
C GLY A 22 -13.87 0.31 0.02
N LEU A 23 -13.51 1.57 -0.26
CA LEU A 23 -12.54 2.34 0.54
C LEU A 23 -13.19 3.25 1.61
N GLY A 24 -14.49 3.11 1.85
CA GLY A 24 -15.20 3.86 2.90
C GLY A 24 -15.19 5.38 2.71
N LEU A 25 -15.07 5.86 1.48
CA LEU A 25 -15.01 7.30 1.17
C LEU A 25 -16.35 7.99 1.51
N LYS A 26 -16.26 9.14 2.17
CA LYS A 26 -17.43 9.91 2.65
C LYS A 26 -17.61 11.26 1.96
N SER A 27 -16.66 11.64 1.11
CA SER A 27 -16.73 12.86 0.31
C SER A 27 -17.88 12.80 -0.69
N ALA A 28 -18.27 13.96 -1.22
CA ALA A 28 -19.30 14.05 -2.24
C ALA A 28 -18.90 13.24 -3.51
N PRO A 29 -19.88 12.70 -4.27
CA PRO A 29 -19.61 11.79 -5.39
C PRO A 29 -18.73 12.36 -6.51
N ASP A 30 -18.85 13.67 -6.76
CA ASP A 30 -18.00 14.41 -7.70
C ASP A 30 -16.52 14.36 -7.28
N LEU A 31 -16.23 14.63 -6.01
CA LEU A 31 -14.86 14.55 -5.48
C LEU A 31 -14.34 13.11 -5.45
N VAL A 32 -15.18 12.12 -5.13
CA VAL A 32 -14.80 10.70 -5.19
C VAL A 32 -14.48 10.26 -6.62
N GLY A 33 -15.19 10.82 -7.60
CA GLY A 33 -15.03 10.54 -9.03
C GLY A 33 -13.80 11.19 -9.67
N GLU A 34 -13.05 12.02 -8.95
CA GLU A 34 -11.84 12.66 -9.49
C GLU A 34 -10.78 11.65 -9.93
N THR A 35 -10.15 11.97 -11.05
CA THR A 35 -9.12 11.13 -11.66
C THR A 35 -7.81 11.21 -10.88
N GLY A 36 -6.97 10.17 -11.03
CA GLY A 36 -5.65 10.11 -10.40
C GLY A 36 -5.60 9.28 -9.12
N GLY A 37 -4.52 9.45 -8.37
CA GLY A 37 -4.17 8.60 -7.24
C GLY A 37 -4.78 9.07 -5.92
N LEU A 38 -5.51 8.17 -5.25
CA LEU A 38 -5.94 8.34 -3.87
C LEU A 38 -4.85 7.83 -2.92
N SER A 39 -4.64 8.57 -1.82
CA SER A 39 -3.65 8.29 -0.78
C SER A 39 -4.26 8.35 0.62
N GLY A 40 -3.46 8.06 1.65
CA GLY A 40 -3.82 8.28 3.05
C GLY A 40 -4.61 7.14 3.69
N ALA A 41 -5.37 7.46 4.73
CA ALA A 41 -6.12 6.51 5.56
C ALA A 41 -6.93 5.45 4.79
N PRO A 42 -7.63 5.79 3.67
CA PRO A 42 -8.39 4.80 2.92
C PRO A 42 -7.55 3.64 2.36
N LEU A 43 -6.23 3.82 2.23
CA LEU A 43 -5.32 2.80 1.74
C LEU A 43 -4.71 1.93 2.86
N LYS A 44 -4.97 2.21 4.14
CA LYS A 44 -4.30 1.54 5.28
C LYS A 44 -4.37 0.02 5.20
N GLU A 45 -5.58 -0.53 5.12
CA GLU A 45 -5.81 -1.98 5.08
C GLU A 45 -5.23 -2.60 3.80
N ARG A 46 -5.47 -1.97 2.65
CA ARG A 46 -5.02 -2.48 1.36
C ARG A 46 -3.50 -2.47 1.22
N SER A 47 -2.84 -1.42 1.72
CA SER A 47 -1.38 -1.33 1.74
C SER A 47 -0.78 -2.45 2.59
N LEU A 48 -1.32 -2.68 3.78
CA LEU A 48 -0.87 -3.76 4.67
C LEU A 48 -1.10 -5.16 4.04
N GLU A 49 -2.24 -5.37 3.38
CA GLU A 49 -2.53 -6.62 2.67
C GLU A 49 -1.50 -6.89 1.55
N VAL A 50 -1.15 -5.85 0.77
CA VAL A 50 -0.15 -5.99 -0.29
C VAL A 50 1.24 -6.25 0.30
N LEU A 51 1.61 -5.55 1.38
CA LEU A 51 2.88 -5.76 2.07
C LEU A 51 3.01 -7.20 2.57
N SER A 52 1.98 -7.73 3.22
CA SER A 52 1.91 -9.12 3.70
C SER A 52 2.06 -10.13 2.55
N ARG A 53 1.39 -9.90 1.42
CA ARG A 53 1.51 -10.76 0.22
C ARG A 53 2.91 -10.73 -0.39
N LEU A 54 3.53 -9.55 -0.44
CA LEU A 54 4.91 -9.41 -0.91
C LEU A 54 5.85 -10.17 0.02
N TYR A 55 5.74 -9.97 1.33
CA TYR A 55 6.56 -10.69 2.31
C TYR A 55 6.39 -12.21 2.20
N ALA A 56 5.15 -12.71 2.07
CA ALA A 56 4.91 -14.14 1.85
C ALA A 56 5.62 -14.69 0.59
N ARG A 57 5.83 -13.85 -0.44
CA ARG A 57 6.50 -14.26 -1.68
C ARG A 57 8.02 -14.11 -1.63
N VAL A 58 8.53 -13.01 -1.07
CA VAL A 58 9.96 -12.65 -1.10
C VAL A 58 10.70 -13.05 0.18
N GLY A 59 10.03 -13.12 1.33
CA GLY A 59 10.63 -13.36 2.64
C GLY A 59 11.75 -12.36 2.92
N ASP A 60 12.79 -12.81 3.63
CA ASP A 60 13.94 -11.98 4.02
C ASP A 60 14.93 -11.67 2.88
N ARG A 61 14.60 -12.03 1.63
CA ARG A 61 15.51 -11.84 0.48
C ARG A 61 15.50 -10.42 -0.07
N ILE A 62 14.47 -9.62 0.23
CA ILE A 62 14.29 -8.27 -0.28
C ILE A 62 13.79 -7.37 0.84
N THR A 63 14.37 -6.18 0.96
CA THR A 63 13.88 -5.16 1.91
C THR A 63 12.50 -4.65 1.48
N LEU A 64 11.52 -4.69 2.38
CA LEU A 64 10.20 -4.11 2.13
C LEU A 64 10.03 -2.79 2.89
N VAL A 65 9.56 -1.75 2.19
CA VAL A 65 9.23 -0.45 2.78
C VAL A 65 7.72 -0.23 2.65
N GLY A 66 7.00 -0.35 3.76
CA GLY A 66 5.56 -0.16 3.84
C GLY A 66 5.14 1.31 3.80
N VAL A 67 4.31 1.70 2.83
CA VAL A 67 3.81 3.07 2.61
C VAL A 67 2.32 3.05 2.29
N GLY A 68 1.59 4.07 2.76
CA GLY A 68 0.15 4.26 2.46
C GLY A 68 -0.71 4.06 3.70
N GLY A 69 -1.35 5.15 4.16
CA GLY A 69 -2.22 5.13 5.34
C GLY A 69 -1.49 4.83 6.64
N VAL A 70 -0.30 5.40 6.86
CA VAL A 70 0.36 5.44 8.18
C VAL A 70 0.00 6.79 8.80
N GLU A 71 -0.77 6.80 9.87
CA GLU A 71 -1.20 8.05 10.54
C GLU A 71 -0.70 8.13 11.97
N ASN A 72 -0.33 7.00 12.57
CA ASN A 72 0.16 6.91 13.95
C ASN A 72 1.19 5.79 14.11
N ALA A 73 1.74 5.67 15.33
CA ALA A 73 2.77 4.68 15.65
C ALA A 73 2.28 3.23 15.60
N GLU A 74 1.02 2.97 15.94
CA GLU A 74 0.43 1.62 15.86
C GLU A 74 0.35 1.16 14.40
N ASP A 75 -0.05 2.05 13.49
CA ASP A 75 -0.03 1.75 12.06
C ASP A 75 1.39 1.35 11.61
N ALA A 76 2.42 2.06 12.07
CA ALA A 76 3.80 1.74 11.74
C ALA A 76 4.24 0.39 12.34
N TRP A 77 3.79 0.06 13.55
CA TRP A 77 4.08 -1.21 14.21
C TRP A 77 3.44 -2.42 13.52
N GLN A 78 2.27 -2.24 12.91
CA GLN A 78 1.55 -3.30 12.20
C GLN A 78 2.16 -3.69 10.85
N ARG A 79 3.10 -2.89 10.32
CA ARG A 79 3.76 -3.10 9.03
C ARG A 79 5.01 -3.96 9.18
#